data_AF-A0A967L8P7-F1
#
_entry.id   AF-A0A967L8P7-F1
#
_cell.length_a   1.000
_cell.length_b   1.000
_cell.length_c   1.000
_cell.angle_alpha   90.00
_cell.angle_beta   90.00
_cell.angle_gamma   90.00
#
_symmetry.space_group_name_H-M   'P 1'
#
loop_
_entity.id
_entity.type
_entity.pdbx_description
1 polymer ?
#
loop_
_entity_poly.entity_id
_entity_poly.type
_entity_poly.pdbx_seq_one_letter_code
_entity_poly.pdbx_strand_id
1 'polypeptide(L)'
;YGLIILIISTLMKVMFWPLSEKSFRSMREMQNLQPVMAELKKRYADDPQEMNRQLMNIYKQRGVNPLGGCMPIFVQMPVFFALYSVLRSNIELRNAPFMLWIDNLAAPDVLFEMPFALPALGSDFSLLPLLMGAAMIWQSKMGSTMPASGPAAQQQAIMKW
;
A
#
# COMPACT_ATOMS: atom_id res chain seq x y z
N TYR A 1 -8.89 -23.91 8.01
CA TYR A 1 -8.75 -22.54 8.57
C TYR A 1 -8.54 -21.44 7.53
N GLY A 2 -7.73 -21.61 6.49
CA GLY A 2 -7.52 -20.52 5.53
C GLY A 2 -8.76 -20.04 4.77
N LEU A 3 -9.77 -20.89 4.56
CA LEU A 3 -11.08 -20.47 4.02
C LEU A 3 -11.79 -19.47 4.95
N ILE A 4 -11.70 -19.65 6.27
CA ILE A 4 -12.28 -18.73 7.25
C ILE A 4 -11.55 -17.38 7.18
N ILE A 5 -10.22 -17.39 7.05
CA ILE A 5 -9.43 -16.18 6.89
C ILE A 5 -9.82 -15.43 5.59
N LEU A 6 -10.02 -16.15 4.49
CA LEU A 6 -10.50 -15.55 3.23
C LEU A 6 -11.89 -14.93 3.37
N ILE A 7 -12.81 -15.62 4.05
CA ILE A 7 -14.18 -15.14 4.28
C ILE A 7 -14.15 -13.87 5.15
N ILE A 8 -13.40 -13.87 6.25
CA ILE A 8 -13.25 -12.71 7.14
C ILE A 8 -12.60 -11.54 6.38
N SER A 9 -11.54 -11.79 5.62
CA SER A 9 -10.87 -10.76 4.80
C SER A 9 -11.84 -10.14 3.78
N THR A 10 -12.63 -10.97 3.11
CA THR A 10 -13.64 -10.52 2.15
C THR A 10 -14.73 -9.69 2.82
N LEU A 11 -15.25 -10.14 3.97
CA LEU A 11 -16.23 -9.40 4.77
C LEU A 11 -15.71 -8.04 5.22
N MET A 12 -14.47 -7.97 5.70
CA MET A 12 -13.86 -6.69 6.10
C MET A 12 -13.71 -5.75 4.90
N LYS A 13 -13.29 -6.26 3.73
CA LYS A 13 -13.22 -5.45 2.49
C LYS A 13 -14.57 -4.91 2.08
N VAL A 14 -15.64 -5.70 2.19
CA VAL A 14 -17.02 -5.25 1.89
C VAL A 14 -17.47 -4.19 2.90
N MET A 15 -17.22 -4.39 4.19
CA MET A 15 -17.55 -3.43 5.25
C MET A 15 -16.82 -2.09 5.06
N PHE A 16 -15.53 -2.12 4.67
CA PHE A 16 -14.72 -0.93 4.41
C PHE A 16 -14.75 -0.45 2.95
N TRP A 17 -15.59 -1.06 2.10
CA TRP A 17 -15.78 -0.64 0.71
C TRP A 17 -16.15 0.85 0.56
N PRO A 18 -17.15 1.40 1.28
CA PRO A 18 -17.51 2.81 1.13
C PRO A 18 -16.38 3.76 1.55
N LEU A 19 -15.50 3.33 2.46
CA LEU A 19 -14.33 4.10 2.85
C LEU A 19 -13.25 4.05 1.76
N SER A 20 -13.00 2.86 1.22
CA SER A 20 -12.06 2.65 0.12
C SER A 20 -12.46 3.47 -1.11
N GLU A 21 -13.75 3.48 -1.46
CA GLU A 21 -14.27 4.26 -2.59
C GLU A 21 -14.01 5.77 -2.44
N LYS A 22 -14.22 6.32 -1.22
CA LYS A 22 -13.89 7.73 -0.94
C LYS A 22 -12.39 8.01 -1.11
N SER A 23 -11.53 7.08 -0.71
CA SER A 23 -10.08 7.20 -0.89
C SER A 23 -9.69 7.15 -2.37
N PHE A 24 -10.26 6.22 -3.16
CA PHE A 24 -10.03 6.13 -4.59
C PHE A 24 -10.49 7.38 -5.34
N ARG A 25 -11.67 7.92 -4.99
CA ARG A 25 -12.16 9.17 -5.56
C ARG A 25 -11.21 10.34 -5.28
N SER A 26 -10.71 10.46 -4.05
CA SER A 26 -9.71 11.49 -3.69
C SER A 26 -8.39 11.32 -4.47
N MET A 27 -7.95 10.08 -4.73
CA MET A 27 -6.75 9.83 -5.54
C MET A 27 -6.94 10.22 -7.00
N ARG A 28 -8.13 9.98 -7.57
CA ARG A 28 -8.45 10.38 -8.95
C ARG A 28 -8.46 11.89 -9.12
N GLU A 29 -9.03 12.63 -8.16
CA GLU A 29 -8.97 14.10 -8.18
C GLU A 29 -7.54 14.64 -8.05
N MET A 30 -6.68 13.98 -7.25
CA MET A 30 -5.26 14.33 -7.22
C MET A 30 -4.55 14.05 -8.55
N GLN A 31 -4.93 12.99 -9.26
CA GLN A 31 -4.36 12.70 -10.59
C GLN A 31 -4.68 13.82 -11.59
N ASN A 32 -5.89 14.39 -11.52
CA ASN A 32 -6.30 15.53 -12.34
C ASN A 32 -5.48 16.80 -12.02
N LEU A 33 -4.92 16.92 -10.81
CA LEU A 33 -4.09 18.06 -10.39
C LEU A 33 -2.62 17.93 -10.80
N GLN A 34 -2.15 16.75 -11.23
CA GLN A 34 -0.77 16.55 -11.69
C GLN A 34 -0.26 17.56 -12.72
N PRO A 35 -1.00 17.91 -13.80
CA PRO A 35 -0.52 18.91 -14.76
C PRO A 35 -0.36 20.30 -14.13
N VAL A 36 -1.29 20.71 -13.26
CA VAL A 36 -1.24 22.00 -12.56
C VAL A 36 -0.06 22.04 -11.58
N MET A 37 0.19 20.94 -10.88
CA MET A 37 1.37 20.82 -10.01
C MET A 37 2.68 20.88 -10.80
N ALA A 38 2.74 20.31 -12.01
CA ALA A 38 3.93 20.37 -12.85
C ALA A 38 4.20 21.80 -13.35
N GLU A 39 3.15 22.56 -13.69
CA GLU A 39 3.30 23.98 -14.04
C GLU A 39 3.74 24.82 -12.84
N LEU A 40 3.16 24.58 -11.66
CA LEU A 40 3.55 25.29 -10.43
C LEU A 40 5.03 25.05 -10.08
N LYS A 41 5.51 23.81 -10.21
CA LYS A 41 6.93 23.45 -10.01
C LYS A 41 7.85 24.17 -10.98
N LYS A 42 7.44 24.39 -12.23
CA LYS A 42 8.22 25.16 -13.21
C LYS A 42 8.26 26.64 -12.88
N ARG A 43 7.15 27.20 -12.38
CA ARG A 43 7.05 28.63 -12.06
C ARG A 43 7.77 29.01 -10.77
N TYR A 44 7.83 28.11 -9.79
CA TYR A 44 8.42 28.36 -8.47
C TYR A 44 9.61 27.44 -8.18
N ALA A 45 10.41 27.11 -9.21
CA ALA A 45 11.59 26.25 -9.06
C ALA A 45 12.62 26.84 -8.07
N ASP A 46 12.74 28.17 -8.04
CA ASP A 46 13.71 28.89 -7.21
C ASP A 46 13.20 29.22 -5.80
N ASP A 47 11.89 29.02 -5.53
CA ASP A 47 11.29 29.30 -4.22
C ASP A 47 10.39 28.14 -3.74
N PRO A 48 10.98 27.16 -3.04
CA PRO A 48 10.24 26.03 -2.51
C PRO A 48 9.25 26.41 -1.38
N GLN A 49 9.44 27.54 -0.70
CA GLN A 49 8.51 27.97 0.34
C GLN A 49 7.21 28.50 -0.29
N GLU A 50 7.33 29.38 -1.27
CA GLU A 50 6.15 29.94 -1.95
C GLU A 50 5.45 28.86 -2.80
N MET A 51 6.19 27.91 -3.37
CA MET A 51 5.62 26.72 -4.02
C MET A 51 4.72 25.93 -3.07
N ASN A 52 5.16 25.61 -1.86
CA ASN A 52 4.36 24.85 -0.89
C ASN A 52 3.10 25.60 -0.46
N ARG A 53 3.18 26.93 -0.32
CA ARG A 53 2.05 27.78 0.03
C ARG A 53 0.99 27.80 -1.08
N GLN A 54 1.42 28.00 -2.33
CA GLN A 54 0.55 27.96 -3.51
C GLN A 54 -0.08 26.58 -3.71
N LEU A 55 0.70 25.51 -3.51
CA LEU A 55 0.21 24.14 -3.60
C LEU A 55 -0.93 23.87 -2.61
N MET A 56 -0.76 24.30 -1.35
CA MET A 56 -1.79 24.17 -0.33
C MET A 56 -3.04 25.01 -0.65
N ASN A 57 -2.86 26.21 -1.22
CA ASN A 57 -3.99 27.03 -1.67
C ASN A 57 -4.77 26.35 -2.79
N ILE A 58 -4.09 25.72 -3.75
CA ILE A 58 -4.72 24.97 -4.85
C ILE A 58 -5.52 23.78 -4.30
N TYR A 59 -4.96 23.01 -3.35
CA TYR A 59 -5.69 21.91 -2.69
C TYR A 59 -6.96 22.39 -2.00
N LYS A 60 -6.90 23.53 -1.30
CA LYS A 60 -8.06 24.15 -0.65
C LYS A 60 -9.11 24.64 -1.65
N GLN A 61 -8.69 25.33 -2.72
CA GLN A 61 -9.60 25.85 -3.75
C GLN A 61 -10.32 24.73 -4.51
N ARG A 62 -9.64 23.60 -4.74
CA ARG A 62 -10.19 22.44 -5.45
C ARG A 62 -10.89 21.45 -4.53
N GLY A 63 -10.85 21.66 -3.21
CA GLY A 63 -11.49 20.78 -2.22
C GLY A 63 -10.88 19.38 -2.15
N VAL A 64 -9.62 19.21 -2.58
CA VAL A 64 -8.95 17.91 -2.62
C VAL A 64 -8.13 17.73 -1.35
N ASN A 65 -8.34 16.63 -0.62
CA ASN A 65 -7.58 16.32 0.59
C ASN A 65 -6.39 15.40 0.27
N PRO A 66 -5.12 15.85 0.39
CA PRO A 66 -3.95 15.02 0.08
C PRO A 66 -3.82 13.79 0.99
N LEU A 67 -4.44 13.83 2.17
CA LEU A 67 -4.47 12.70 3.11
C LEU A 67 -5.55 11.66 2.78
N GLY A 68 -6.45 11.95 1.84
CA GLY A 68 -7.48 11.00 1.42
C GLY A 68 -6.91 9.70 0.83
N GLY A 69 -5.69 9.75 0.27
CA GLY A 69 -5.00 8.58 -0.29
C GLY A 69 -4.36 7.65 0.74
N CYS A 70 -4.02 8.12 1.95
CA CYS A 70 -3.46 7.28 3.02
C CYS A 70 -4.51 6.76 4.01
N MET A 71 -5.76 7.23 3.91
CA MET A 71 -6.88 6.77 4.73
C MET A 71 -7.04 5.23 4.78
N PRO A 72 -6.86 4.47 3.67
CA PRO A 72 -6.96 3.01 3.71
C PRO A 72 -5.88 2.36 4.58
N ILE A 73 -4.67 2.93 4.62
CA ILE A 73 -3.56 2.41 5.42
C ILE A 73 -3.88 2.53 6.90
N PHE A 74 -4.43 3.68 7.33
CA PHE A 74 -4.78 3.90 8.73
C PHE A 74 -5.83 2.91 9.26
N VAL A 75 -6.82 2.55 8.44
CA VAL A 75 -7.83 1.57 8.85
C VAL A 75 -7.31 0.13 8.71
N GLN A 76 -6.44 -0.14 7.74
CA GLN A 76 -5.86 -1.46 7.54
C GLN A 76 -4.87 -1.83 8.65
N MET A 77 -4.11 -0.88 9.20
CA MET A 77 -3.09 -1.14 10.22
C MET A 77 -3.67 -1.83 11.47
N PRO A 78 -4.73 -1.32 12.14
CA PRO A 78 -5.37 -2.01 13.26
C PRO A 78 -5.89 -3.42 12.91
N VAL A 79 -6.51 -3.56 11.74
CA VAL A 79 -7.03 -4.85 11.26
C VAL A 79 -5.90 -5.86 11.06
N PHE A 80 -4.79 -5.42 10.48
CA PHE A 80 -3.61 -6.24 10.30
C PHE A 80 -3.00 -6.69 11.64
N PHE A 81 -2.85 -5.77 12.61
CA PHE A 81 -2.37 -6.13 13.94
C PHE A 81 -3.29 -7.12 14.66
N ALA A 82 -4.61 -6.92 14.57
CA ALA A 82 -5.58 -7.84 15.14
C ALA A 82 -5.46 -9.24 14.50
N LEU A 83 -5.42 -9.29 13.16
CA LEU A 83 -5.25 -10.55 12.43
C LEU A 83 -3.93 -11.23 12.77
N TYR A 84 -2.82 -10.50 12.74
CA TYR A 84 -1.48 -11.03 13.08
C TYR A 84 -1.43 -11.57 14.51
N SER A 85 -2.02 -10.85 15.47
CA SER A 85 -2.11 -11.31 16.86
C SER A 85 -2.90 -12.62 16.97
N VAL A 86 -4.04 -12.73 16.27
CA VAL A 86 -4.86 -13.95 16.26
C VAL A 86 -4.10 -15.12 15.64
N LEU A 87 -3.43 -14.92 14.50
CA LEU A 87 -2.60 -15.95 13.86
C LEU A 87 -1.46 -16.41 14.76
N ARG A 88 -0.85 -15.50 15.55
CA ARG A 88 0.29 -15.84 16.41
C ARG A 88 -0.10 -16.46 17.75
N SER A 89 -1.28 -16.15 18.28
CA SER A 89 -1.78 -16.66 19.57
C SER A 89 -2.48 -18.01 19.47
N ASN A 90 -3.04 -18.36 18.31
CA ASN A 90 -3.79 -19.61 18.15
C ASN A 90 -2.87 -20.76 17.71
N ILE A 91 -2.71 -21.76 18.59
CA ILE A 91 -1.87 -22.94 18.35
C ILE A 91 -2.48 -23.85 17.26
N GLU A 92 -3.80 -23.86 17.09
CA GLU A 92 -4.49 -24.67 16.05
C GLU A 92 -4.28 -24.16 14.62
N LEU A 93 -3.85 -22.90 14.46
CA LEU A 93 -3.48 -22.31 13.18
C LEU A 93 -2.01 -22.60 12.82
N ARG A 94 -1.17 -23.00 13.78
CA ARG A 94 0.17 -23.57 13.51
C ARG A 94 0.00 -24.96 12.92
N ASN A 95 0.61 -25.19 11.76
CA ASN A 95 0.48 -26.43 10.97
C ASN A 95 -0.92 -26.67 10.38
N ALA A 96 -1.77 -25.64 10.30
CA ALA A 96 -2.95 -25.74 9.47
C ALA A 96 -2.50 -25.72 8.00
N PRO A 97 -2.77 -26.77 7.19
CA PRO A 97 -2.53 -26.72 5.77
C PRO A 97 -3.58 -25.83 5.09
N PHE A 98 -3.19 -25.12 4.04
CA PHE A 98 -4.13 -24.40 3.19
C PHE A 98 -4.31 -25.07 1.82
N MET A 99 -3.62 -24.55 0.81
CA MET A 99 -3.64 -25.02 -0.58
C MET A 99 -2.25 -24.83 -1.20
N LEU A 100 -1.95 -25.63 -2.22
CA LEU A 100 -0.68 -25.66 -2.96
C LEU A 100 0.50 -26.10 -2.08
N TRP A 101 1.47 -25.21 -1.85
CA TRP A 101 2.69 -25.45 -1.08
C TRP A 101 2.62 -24.89 0.36
N ILE A 102 1.44 -24.37 0.76
CA ILE A 102 1.25 -23.73 2.07
C ILE A 102 0.81 -24.79 3.08
N ASP A 103 1.79 -25.43 3.71
CA ASP A 103 1.56 -26.44 4.75
C ASP A 103 1.38 -25.84 6.16
N ASN A 104 1.69 -24.55 6.31
CA ASN A 104 1.56 -23.84 7.58
C ASN A 104 1.20 -22.37 7.38
N LEU A 105 -0.05 -21.99 7.69
CA LEU A 105 -0.50 -20.59 7.58
C LEU A 105 0.19 -19.61 8.54
N ALA A 106 0.82 -20.10 9.62
CA ALA A 106 1.46 -19.25 10.63
C ALA A 106 2.98 -19.12 10.43
N ALA A 107 3.56 -19.85 9.47
CA ALA A 107 4.98 -19.79 9.15
C ALA A 107 5.24 -18.88 7.93
N PRO A 108 6.48 -18.39 7.75
CA PRO A 108 6.89 -17.72 6.52
C PRO A 108 6.65 -18.62 5.30
N ASP A 109 6.24 -18.01 4.18
CA ASP A 109 6.05 -18.70 2.90
C ASP A 109 7.40 -19.12 2.33
N VAL A 110 7.68 -20.43 2.26
CA VAL A 110 8.90 -20.98 1.67
C VAL A 110 8.49 -22.06 0.67
N LEU A 111 8.75 -21.83 -0.62
CA LEU A 111 8.47 -22.80 -1.67
C LEU A 111 9.62 -23.79 -1.83
N PHE A 112 10.88 -23.30 -1.80
CA PHE A 112 12.10 -24.11 -1.77
C PHE A 112 13.28 -23.28 -1.27
N GLU A 113 14.28 -23.96 -0.70
CA GLU A 113 15.55 -23.36 -0.27
C GLU A 113 16.51 -23.26 -1.47
N MET A 114 17.07 -22.08 -1.70
CA MET A 114 18.10 -21.84 -2.70
C MET A 114 19.49 -22.09 -2.10
N PRO A 115 20.43 -22.70 -2.85
CA PRO A 115 21.79 -22.95 -2.36
C PRO A 115 22.66 -21.67 -2.24
N PHE A 116 22.11 -20.50 -2.56
CA PHE A 116 22.77 -19.20 -2.45
C PHE A 116 21.79 -18.17 -1.88
N ALA A 117 22.31 -17.22 -1.10
CA ALA A 117 21.51 -16.13 -0.54
C ALA A 117 21.53 -14.91 -1.46
N LEU A 118 20.35 -14.41 -1.82
CA LEU A 118 20.21 -13.13 -2.49
C LEU A 118 20.23 -11.99 -1.46
N PRO A 119 20.99 -10.89 -1.68
CA PRO A 119 21.17 -9.82 -0.70
C PRO A 119 19.88 -9.10 -0.23
N ALA A 120 18.74 -9.33 -0.90
CA ALA A 120 17.44 -8.76 -0.54
C ALA A 120 16.32 -9.78 -0.33
N LEU A 121 16.49 -11.03 -0.77
CA LEU A 121 15.47 -12.08 -0.74
C LEU A 121 15.80 -13.22 0.24
N GLY A 122 17.04 -13.29 0.75
CA GLY A 122 17.49 -14.37 1.63
C GLY A 122 17.84 -15.63 0.85
N SER A 123 17.95 -16.75 1.58
CA SER A 123 18.18 -18.11 1.05
C SER A 123 16.90 -18.80 0.59
N ASP A 124 15.74 -18.28 0.94
CA ASP A 124 14.47 -19.00 0.81
C ASP A 124 13.65 -18.36 -0.31
N PHE A 125 13.12 -19.18 -1.23
CA PHE A 125 12.27 -18.67 -2.29
C PHE A 125 10.82 -18.55 -1.81
N SER A 126 10.43 -17.34 -1.44
CA SER A 126 9.04 -17.00 -1.07
C SER A 126 8.25 -16.51 -2.30
N LEU A 127 7.29 -17.30 -2.75
CA LEU A 127 6.51 -17.00 -3.96
C LEU A 127 5.45 -15.92 -3.71
N LEU A 128 4.81 -15.92 -2.54
CA LEU A 128 3.74 -14.98 -2.21
C LEU A 128 4.22 -13.51 -2.16
N PRO A 129 5.35 -13.16 -1.51
CA PRO A 129 5.88 -11.80 -1.53
C PRO A 129 6.31 -11.36 -2.94
N LEU A 130 6.83 -12.28 -3.76
CA LEU A 130 7.23 -12.00 -5.13
C LEU A 130 6.02 -11.68 -6.01
N LEU A 131 4.95 -12.47 -5.90
CA LEU A 131 3.67 -12.20 -6.56
C LEU A 131 3.07 -10.87 -6.09
N MET A 132 3.11 -10.58 -4.79
CA MET A 132 2.62 -9.31 -4.26
C MET A 132 3.43 -8.12 -4.82
N GLY A 133 4.76 -8.24 -4.88
CA GLY A 133 5.64 -7.23 -5.47
C GLY A 133 5.37 -7.02 -6.96
N ALA A 134 5.22 -8.11 -7.72
CA ALA A 134 4.85 -8.04 -9.12
C ALA A 134 3.47 -7.39 -9.33
N ALA A 135 2.49 -7.74 -8.49
CA ALA A 135 1.17 -7.13 -8.50
C ALA A 135 1.24 -5.63 -8.17
N MET A 136 2.09 -5.20 -7.24
CA MET A 136 2.30 -3.78 -6.93
C MET A 136 2.92 -3.02 -8.11
N ILE A 137 3.91 -3.60 -8.79
CA ILE A 137 4.50 -3.01 -10.01
C ILE A 137 3.45 -2.91 -11.11
N TRP A 138 2.65 -3.96 -11.29
CA TRP A 138 1.56 -3.98 -12.25
C TRP A 138 0.51 -2.90 -11.93
N GLN A 139 0.03 -2.84 -10.70
CA GLN A 139 -0.95 -1.85 -10.24
C GLN A 139 -0.42 -0.43 -10.40
N SER A 140 0.87 -0.22 -10.15
CA SER A 140 1.54 1.06 -10.37
C SER A 140 1.58 1.45 -11.86
N LYS A 141 1.70 0.48 -12.78
CA LYS A 141 1.71 0.71 -14.23
C LYS A 141 0.33 0.91 -14.86
N MET A 142 -0.70 0.21 -14.38
CA MET A 142 -2.07 0.36 -14.92
C MET A 142 -2.75 1.67 -14.51
N GLY A 143 -2.21 2.35 -13.49
CA GLY A 143 -2.66 3.67 -13.09
C GLY A 143 -3.66 3.65 -11.94
N SER A 144 -3.50 4.67 -11.08
CA SER A 144 -4.37 5.14 -9.99
C SER A 144 -4.17 4.63 -8.55
N THR A 145 -3.24 3.71 -8.26
CA THR A 145 -2.85 3.44 -6.86
C THR A 145 -1.44 3.91 -6.58
N MET A 146 -1.34 4.87 -5.66
CA MET A 146 -0.18 5.71 -5.39
C MET A 146 0.04 6.79 -6.44
N PRO A 147 -0.43 8.02 -6.19
CA PRO A 147 0.36 9.13 -6.66
C PRO A 147 1.74 8.96 -6.03
N ALA A 148 2.76 8.78 -6.87
CA ALA A 148 4.12 9.24 -6.59
C ALA A 148 4.17 10.79 -6.39
N SER A 149 3.10 11.37 -5.84
CA SER A 149 2.86 12.78 -5.59
C SER A 149 1.97 13.03 -4.36
N GLY A 150 1.74 12.03 -3.49
CA GLY A 150 1.23 12.28 -2.13
C GLY A 150 2.38 12.71 -1.19
N PRO A 151 2.11 13.09 0.07
CA PRO A 151 3.16 13.39 1.07
C PRO A 151 4.19 12.25 1.24
N ALA A 152 3.86 11.02 0.83
CA ALA A 152 4.79 9.89 0.73
C ALA A 152 5.86 10.05 -0.38
N ALA A 153 5.56 10.71 -1.50
CA ALA A 153 6.53 11.02 -2.54
C ALA A 153 7.36 12.26 -2.23
N GLN A 154 6.78 13.21 -1.48
CA GLN A 154 7.54 14.30 -0.86
C GLN A 154 8.48 13.73 0.22
N GLN A 155 8.06 12.71 0.99
CA GLN A 155 8.94 11.94 1.87
C GLN A 155 9.99 11.13 1.11
N GLN A 156 9.67 10.51 -0.03
CA GLN A 156 10.67 9.84 -0.88
C GLN A 156 11.67 10.82 -1.50
N ALA A 157 11.30 12.09 -1.71
CA ALA A 157 12.24 13.14 -2.11
C ALA A 157 13.09 13.65 -0.93
N ILE A 158 12.53 13.66 0.29
CA ILE A 158 13.25 14.03 1.52
C ILE A 158 14.22 12.91 1.97
N MET A 159 13.90 11.63 1.71
CA MET A 159 14.76 10.47 2.01
C MET A 159 15.86 10.20 0.96
N LYS A 160 15.95 11.03 -0.09
CA LYS A 160 17.01 10.94 -1.12
C LYS A 160 18.21 11.84 -0.84
N TRP A 161 18.31 12.37 0.37
CA TRP A 161 19.48 13.06 0.91
C TRP A 161 20.18 12.17 1.94
#